data_AF-A0A2W4LJP0-F1
#
_entry.id   AF-A0A2W4LJP0-F1
#
_cell.length_a   1.000
_cell.length_b   1.000
_cell.length_c   1.000
_cell.angle_alpha   90.00
_cell.angle_beta   90.00
_cell.angle_gamma   90.00
#
_symmetry.space_group_name_H-M   'P 1'
#
loop_
_entity.id
_entity.type
_entity.pdbx_description
1 polymer ?
#
loop_
_entity_poly.entity_id
_entity_poly.type
_entity_poly.pdbx_seq_one_letter_code
_entity_poly.pdbx_strand_id
1 'polypeptide(L)'
;MAALAAGPALLIVLRLFPELDRILIASPAGHLAIAGAAALLGVGLALLVIHTATRSSDSRALLIGLGLLIMAGFFSVHAITTPSVVLHGLGAATGWSALLSLLAGALFLAASGLDLAPRTNSWIMARVRLWLAASVIIWMGSTWVMVAAAGAAGPAAHAHAQHVAQGDAGDTGAPAGWLTSAMRLDGALGLDVRG
;
A
#
# COMPACT_ATOMS: atom_id res chain seq x y z
N MET A 1 -15.16 -20.38 -16.11
CA MET A 1 -16.16 -20.23 -15.01
C MET A 1 -15.60 -20.57 -13.64
N ALA A 2 -14.96 -21.74 -13.44
CA ALA A 2 -14.42 -22.13 -12.13
C ALA A 2 -13.42 -21.11 -11.52
N ALA A 3 -12.55 -20.50 -12.33
CA ALA A 3 -11.59 -19.50 -11.86
C ALA A 3 -12.23 -18.19 -11.37
N LEU A 4 -13.37 -17.79 -11.95
CA LEU A 4 -14.09 -16.57 -11.54
C LEU A 4 -14.77 -16.73 -10.19
N ALA A 5 -15.21 -17.95 -9.86
CA ALA A 5 -15.83 -18.26 -8.57
C ALA A 5 -14.81 -18.47 -7.45
N ALA A 6 -13.52 -18.66 -7.77
CA ALA A 6 -12.49 -18.99 -6.80
C ALA A 6 -12.29 -17.89 -5.74
N GLY A 7 -12.30 -16.61 -6.15
CA GLY A 7 -12.18 -15.48 -5.23
C GLY A 7 -13.35 -15.39 -4.23
N PRO A 8 -14.61 -15.31 -4.71
CA PRO A 8 -15.78 -15.33 -3.84
C PRO A 8 -15.87 -16.57 -2.95
N ALA A 9 -15.56 -17.76 -3.50
CA ALA A 9 -15.56 -19.01 -2.74
C ALA A 9 -14.53 -19.00 -1.62
N LEU A 10 -13.32 -18.49 -1.89
CA LEU A 10 -12.27 -18.34 -0.87
C LEU A 10 -12.71 -17.41 0.26
N LEU A 11 -13.37 -16.28 -0.06
CA LEU A 11 -13.92 -15.36 0.94
C LEU A 11 -15.01 -16.01 1.79
N ILE A 12 -15.89 -16.81 1.18
CA ILE A 12 -16.91 -17.56 1.92
C ILE A 12 -16.25 -18.57 2.87
N VAL A 13 -15.24 -19.30 2.41
CA VAL A 13 -14.49 -20.26 3.23
C VAL A 13 -13.79 -19.57 4.40
N LEU A 14 -13.08 -18.47 4.16
CA LEU A 14 -12.41 -17.69 5.21
C LEU A 14 -13.39 -17.16 6.25
N ARG A 15 -14.59 -16.75 5.83
CA ARG A 15 -15.65 -16.31 6.73
C ARG A 15 -16.23 -17.45 7.59
N LEU A 16 -16.22 -18.69 7.09
CA LEU A 16 -16.67 -19.86 7.82
C LEU A 16 -15.60 -20.40 8.81
N PHE A 17 -14.33 -20.08 8.60
CA PHE A 17 -13.20 -20.53 9.43
C PHE A 17 -12.37 -19.34 9.96
N PRO A 18 -12.82 -18.68 11.05
CA PRO A 18 -12.23 -17.43 11.54
C PRO A 18 -10.77 -17.58 12.03
N GLU A 19 -10.37 -18.77 12.46
CA GLU A 19 -8.96 -19.02 12.81
C GLU A 19 -8.03 -18.97 11.59
N LEU A 20 -8.53 -19.39 10.42
CA LEU A 20 -7.78 -19.32 9.16
C LEU A 20 -7.67 -17.87 8.67
N ASP A 21 -8.74 -17.10 8.84
CA ASP A 21 -8.76 -15.65 8.58
C ASP A 21 -7.74 -14.90 9.45
N ARG A 22 -7.62 -15.28 10.73
CA ARG A 22 -6.65 -14.69 11.66
C ARG A 22 -5.20 -14.92 11.23
N ILE A 23 -4.89 -16.14 10.77
CA ILE A 23 -3.54 -16.53 10.36
C ILE A 23 -3.20 -15.96 8.98
N LEU A 24 -4.14 -15.94 8.03
CA LEU A 24 -3.87 -15.58 6.64
C LEU A 24 -4.11 -14.10 6.32
N ILE A 25 -5.17 -13.48 6.87
CA ILE A 25 -5.58 -12.12 6.52
C ILE A 25 -5.22 -11.13 7.61
N ALA A 26 -5.50 -11.46 8.87
CA ALA A 26 -5.24 -10.55 9.99
C ALA A 26 -3.76 -10.52 10.41
N SER A 27 -2.96 -11.51 10.02
CA SER A 27 -1.54 -11.54 10.34
C SER A 27 -0.72 -10.70 9.36
N PRO A 28 0.32 -9.97 9.84
CA PRO A 28 1.18 -9.16 8.98
C PRO A 28 1.89 -9.98 7.89
N ALA A 29 2.36 -11.17 8.26
CA ALA A 29 3.05 -12.09 7.36
C ALA A 29 2.09 -12.70 6.31
N GLY A 30 0.87 -13.04 6.70
CA GLY A 30 -0.16 -13.54 5.79
C GLY A 30 -0.59 -12.48 4.78
N HIS A 31 -0.79 -11.24 5.22
CA HIS A 31 -1.11 -10.13 4.34
C HIS A 31 0.00 -9.89 3.30
N LEU A 32 1.28 -9.87 3.72
CA LEU A 32 2.42 -9.76 2.81
C LEU A 32 2.48 -10.94 1.82
N ALA A 33 2.26 -12.17 2.29
CA ALA A 33 2.33 -13.35 1.44
C ALA A 33 1.25 -13.32 0.34
N ILE A 34 0.01 -12.98 0.70
CA ILE A 34 -1.11 -12.92 -0.25
C ILE A 34 -0.96 -11.74 -1.20
N ALA A 35 -0.71 -10.53 -0.68
CA ALA A 35 -0.56 -9.34 -1.49
C ALA A 35 0.68 -9.42 -2.39
N GLY A 36 1.78 -9.96 -1.88
CA GLY A 36 3.01 -10.22 -2.63
C GLY A 36 2.82 -11.26 -3.73
N ALA A 37 2.14 -12.38 -3.44
CA ALA A 37 1.82 -13.39 -4.44
C ALA A 37 0.92 -12.82 -5.56
N ALA A 38 -0.10 -12.03 -5.19
CA ALA A 38 -0.96 -11.35 -6.15
C ALA A 38 -0.17 -10.34 -7.02
N ALA A 39 0.75 -9.57 -6.43
CA ALA A 39 1.64 -8.69 -7.18
C ALA A 39 2.52 -9.47 -8.17
N LEU A 40 3.13 -10.59 -7.75
CA LEU A 40 3.95 -11.44 -8.62
C LEU A 40 3.17 -12.02 -9.79
N LEU A 41 1.95 -12.51 -9.54
CA LEU A 41 1.05 -12.99 -10.59
C LEU A 41 0.68 -11.85 -11.55
N GLY A 42 0.42 -10.65 -11.02
CA GLY A 42 0.16 -9.45 -11.80
C GLY A 42 1.32 -9.07 -12.72
N VAL A 43 2.56 -9.12 -12.21
CA VAL A 43 3.79 -8.90 -13.02
C VAL A 43 3.90 -9.96 -14.11
N GLY A 44 3.71 -11.24 -13.77
CA GLY A 44 3.76 -12.34 -14.75
C GLY A 44 2.75 -12.15 -15.88
N LEU A 45 1.51 -11.81 -15.54
CA LEU A 45 0.46 -11.52 -16.52
C LEU A 45 0.79 -10.29 -17.36
N ALA A 46 1.26 -9.21 -16.74
CA ALA A 46 1.68 -8.00 -17.43
C ALA A 46 2.77 -8.28 -18.47
N LEU A 47 3.80 -9.04 -18.11
CA LEU A 47 4.88 -9.43 -19.00
C LEU A 47 4.39 -10.30 -20.16
N LEU A 48 3.46 -11.23 -19.89
CA LEU A 48 2.86 -12.05 -20.94
C LEU A 48 2.06 -11.19 -21.93
N VAL A 49 1.26 -10.24 -21.44
CA VAL A 49 0.49 -9.31 -22.28
C VAL A 49 1.43 -8.42 -23.11
N ILE A 50 2.49 -7.86 -22.51
CA ILE A 50 3.50 -7.06 -23.22
C ILE A 50 4.19 -7.91 -24.28
N HIS A 51 4.55 -9.15 -23.96
CA HIS A 51 5.16 -10.07 -24.93
C HIS A 51 4.24 -10.32 -26.13
N THR A 52 2.98 -10.64 -25.89
CA THR A 52 2.00 -10.83 -26.96
C THR A 52 1.77 -9.55 -27.76
N ALA A 53 1.64 -8.40 -27.10
CA ALA A 53 1.46 -7.09 -27.74
C ALA A 53 2.62 -6.71 -28.67
N THR A 54 3.86 -6.98 -28.25
CA THR A 54 5.04 -6.72 -29.09
C THR A 54 5.11 -7.65 -30.29
N ARG A 55 4.64 -8.89 -30.16
CA ARG A 55 4.55 -9.85 -31.28
C ARG A 55 3.45 -9.48 -32.27
N SER A 56 2.33 -8.94 -31.81
CA SER A 56 1.22 -8.50 -32.67
C SER A 56 1.33 -7.05 -33.13
N SER A 57 2.31 -6.27 -32.64
CA SER A 57 2.44 -4.82 -32.89
C SER A 57 1.17 -4.03 -32.50
N ASP A 58 0.51 -4.46 -31.42
CA ASP A 58 -0.72 -3.89 -30.92
C ASP A 58 -0.46 -2.97 -29.70
N SER A 59 -0.55 -1.66 -29.92
CA SER A 59 -0.40 -0.67 -28.83
C SER A 59 -1.46 -0.75 -27.75
N ARG A 60 -2.67 -1.22 -28.06
CA ARG A 60 -3.73 -1.34 -27.05
C ARG A 60 -3.37 -2.42 -26.06
N ALA A 61 -3.01 -3.60 -26.57
CA ALA A 61 -2.50 -4.69 -25.76
C ALA A 61 -1.27 -4.28 -24.94
N LEU A 62 -0.36 -3.47 -25.52
CA LEU A 62 0.79 -2.96 -24.78
C LEU A 62 0.36 -2.07 -23.60
N LEU A 63 -0.57 -1.14 -23.83
CA LEU A 63 -1.08 -0.24 -22.78
C LEU A 63 -1.75 -1.02 -21.64
N ILE A 64 -2.49 -2.09 -21.97
CA ILE A 64 -3.05 -3.01 -20.97
C ILE A 64 -1.92 -3.64 -20.14
N GLY A 65 -0.91 -4.20 -20.81
CA GLY A 65 0.22 -4.83 -20.14
C GLY A 65 1.00 -3.85 -19.26
N LEU A 66 1.21 -2.62 -19.72
CA LEU A 66 1.89 -1.58 -18.95
C LEU A 66 1.06 -1.11 -17.75
N GLY A 67 -0.25 -0.98 -17.92
CA GLY A 67 -1.18 -0.70 -16.83
C GLY A 67 -1.15 -1.78 -15.75
N LEU A 68 -1.17 -3.05 -16.15
CA LEU A 68 -1.02 -4.20 -15.24
C LEU A 68 0.33 -4.20 -14.52
N LEU A 69 1.42 -3.84 -15.22
CA LEU A 69 2.75 -3.78 -14.64
C LEU A 69 2.85 -2.69 -13.56
N ILE A 70 2.32 -1.50 -13.86
CA ILE A 70 2.30 -0.36 -12.93
C ILE A 70 1.45 -0.71 -11.70
N MET A 71 0.27 -1.29 -11.91
CA MET A 71 -0.61 -1.77 -10.84
C MET A 71 0.11 -2.74 -9.91
N ALA A 72 0.72 -3.79 -10.47
CA ALA A 72 1.44 -4.80 -9.72
C ALA A 72 2.65 -4.21 -8.96
N GLY A 73 3.36 -3.27 -9.59
CA GLY A 73 4.48 -2.56 -8.97
C GLY A 73 4.07 -1.80 -7.72
N PHE A 74 3.08 -0.92 -7.80
CA PHE A 74 2.59 -0.18 -6.63
C PHE A 74 1.92 -1.09 -5.59
N PHE A 75 1.23 -2.16 -6.02
CA PHE A 75 0.65 -3.14 -5.11
C PHE A 75 1.72 -3.90 -4.30
N SER A 76 2.87 -4.20 -4.91
CA SER A 76 4.01 -4.78 -4.18
C SER A 76 4.58 -3.84 -3.12
N VAL A 77 4.67 -2.54 -3.42
CA VAL A 77 5.08 -1.51 -2.44
C VAL A 77 4.08 -1.42 -1.30
N HIS A 78 2.77 -1.47 -1.60
CA HIS A 78 1.73 -1.51 -0.58
C HIS A 78 1.85 -2.73 0.36
N ALA A 79 2.14 -3.92 -0.19
CA ALA A 79 2.32 -5.14 0.60
C ALA A 79 3.52 -5.05 1.57
N ILE A 80 4.60 -4.38 1.16
CA ILE A 80 5.80 -4.21 1.99
C ILE A 80 5.61 -3.11 3.05
N THR A 81 4.76 -2.12 2.76
CA THR A 81 4.57 -0.92 3.60
C THR A 81 3.36 -1.02 4.54
N THR A 82 2.61 -2.12 4.50
CA THR A 82 1.42 -2.31 5.34
C THR A 82 1.81 -2.34 6.84
N PRO A 83 1.02 -1.69 7.71
CA PRO A 83 1.45 -1.25 9.02
C PRO A 83 1.49 -2.43 9.99
N SER A 84 2.61 -3.14 10.04
CA SER A 84 3.01 -4.12 11.07
C SER A 84 4.22 -4.99 10.66
N VAL A 85 4.71 -4.93 9.42
CA VAL A 85 5.80 -5.82 8.98
C VAL A 85 7.19 -5.15 9.00
N VAL A 86 7.34 -3.89 8.56
CA VAL A 86 8.70 -3.30 8.38
C VAL A 86 8.81 -1.79 8.73
N LEU A 87 7.78 -0.96 8.52
CA LEU A 87 7.88 0.51 8.63
C LEU A 87 6.84 1.11 9.59
N HIS A 88 7.30 1.62 10.74
CA HIS A 88 6.45 2.42 11.65
C HIS A 88 6.43 3.91 11.20
N GLY A 89 5.25 4.54 11.12
CA GLY A 89 5.13 6.00 10.96
C GLY A 89 4.65 6.54 9.59
N LEU A 90 4.25 5.69 8.63
CA LEU A 90 3.86 6.12 7.26
C LEU A 90 2.37 5.94 6.93
N GLY A 91 1.47 5.95 7.93
CA GLY A 91 0.06 5.57 7.77
C GLY A 91 -0.71 6.28 6.64
N ALA A 92 -0.38 7.53 6.33
CA ALA A 92 -0.96 8.22 5.17
C ALA A 92 -0.43 7.68 3.83
N ALA A 93 0.89 7.46 3.70
CA ALA A 93 1.49 6.97 2.46
C ALA A 93 1.02 5.56 2.09
N THR A 94 0.68 4.73 3.09
CA THR A 94 0.16 3.37 2.90
C THR A 94 -1.25 3.31 2.32
N GLY A 95 -2.11 4.27 2.67
CA GLY A 95 -3.48 4.37 2.14
C GLY A 95 -3.51 4.94 0.71
N TRP A 96 -2.66 5.93 0.44
CA TRP A 96 -2.60 6.58 -0.88
C TRP A 96 -1.97 5.71 -1.97
N SER A 97 -1.00 4.85 -1.62
CA SER A 97 -0.32 3.98 -2.59
C SER A 97 -1.25 3.01 -3.31
N ALA A 98 -2.24 2.46 -2.60
CA ALA A 98 -3.25 1.58 -3.19
C ALA A 98 -4.14 2.33 -4.19
N LEU A 99 -4.63 3.52 -3.84
CA LEU A 99 -5.46 4.36 -4.72
C LEU A 99 -4.67 4.85 -5.93
N LEU A 100 -3.42 5.25 -5.74
CA LEU A 100 -2.50 5.66 -6.81
C LEU A 100 -2.25 4.52 -7.80
N SER A 101 -2.10 3.29 -7.31
CA SER A 101 -1.99 2.12 -8.18
C SER A 101 -3.22 2.04 -9.09
N LEU A 102 -4.41 1.99 -8.49
CA LEU A 102 -5.70 1.84 -9.19
C LEU A 102 -5.93 2.95 -10.21
N LEU A 103 -5.67 4.20 -9.83
CA LEU A 103 -5.81 5.33 -10.72
C LEU A 103 -4.83 5.26 -11.90
N ALA A 104 -3.56 4.95 -11.64
CA ALA A 104 -2.56 4.83 -12.69
C ALA A 104 -2.90 3.69 -13.66
N GLY A 105 -3.27 2.51 -13.14
CA GLY A 105 -3.73 1.40 -13.95
C GLY A 105 -4.98 1.73 -14.77
N ALA A 106 -5.96 2.39 -14.15
CA ALA A 106 -7.20 2.80 -14.81
C ALA A 106 -6.95 3.79 -15.96
N LEU A 107 -6.01 4.73 -15.80
CA LEU A 107 -5.65 5.66 -16.86
C LEU A 107 -5.07 4.94 -18.09
N PHE A 108 -4.17 3.97 -17.87
CA PHE A 108 -3.62 3.16 -18.96
C PHE A 108 -4.67 2.29 -19.64
N LEU A 109 -5.57 1.70 -18.84
CA LEU A 109 -6.65 0.87 -19.35
C LEU A 109 -7.69 1.68 -20.13
N ALA A 110 -8.04 2.88 -19.63
CA ALA A 110 -8.90 3.82 -20.33
C ALA A 110 -8.26 4.30 -21.64
N ALA A 111 -6.96 4.61 -21.62
CA ALA A 111 -6.20 4.99 -22.81
C ALA A 111 -6.16 3.86 -23.86
N SER A 112 -6.12 2.59 -23.43
CA SER A 112 -6.21 1.43 -24.32
C SER A 112 -7.57 1.31 -25.04
N GLY A 113 -8.61 1.96 -24.53
CA GLY A 113 -9.94 1.98 -25.14
C GLY A 113 -10.05 2.91 -26.34
N LEU A 114 -9.11 3.84 -26.50
CA LEU A 114 -9.13 4.83 -27.57
C LEU A 114 -8.69 4.20 -28.91
N ASP A 115 -9.38 4.57 -30.00
CA ASP A 115 -8.96 4.21 -31.35
C ASP A 115 -7.70 4.99 -31.73
N LEU A 116 -6.55 4.31 -31.63
CA LEU A 116 -5.26 4.91 -31.94
C LEU A 116 -5.06 4.96 -33.46
N ALA A 117 -4.78 6.15 -33.97
CA ALA A 117 -4.37 6.31 -35.37
C ALA A 117 -3.12 5.47 -35.67
N PRO A 118 -2.96 4.95 -36.92
CA PRO A 118 -1.81 4.10 -37.28
C PRO A 118 -0.44 4.73 -36.99
N ARG A 119 -0.33 6.06 -37.11
CA ARG A 119 0.88 6.83 -36.77
C ARG A 119 1.20 6.80 -35.28
N THR A 120 0.18 6.85 -34.42
CA THR A 120 0.35 6.79 -32.97
C THR A 120 0.70 5.38 -32.54
N ASN A 121 0.08 4.35 -33.13
CA ASN A 121 0.41 2.95 -32.88
C ASN A 121 1.90 2.66 -33.14
N SER A 122 2.41 3.05 -34.32
CA SER A 122 3.81 2.82 -34.67
C SER A 122 4.78 3.63 -33.79
N TRP A 123 4.41 4.86 -33.40
CA TRP A 123 5.22 5.68 -32.50
C TRP A 123 5.33 5.08 -31.09
N ILE A 124 4.23 4.51 -30.55
CA ILE A 124 4.21 3.82 -29.26
C ILE A 124 5.03 2.52 -29.35
N MET A 125 4.81 1.72 -30.40
CA MET A 125 5.55 0.46 -30.62
C MET A 125 7.07 0.69 -30.75
N ALA A 126 7.48 1.76 -31.44
CA ALA A 126 8.89 2.14 -31.55
C ALA A 126 9.55 2.45 -30.19
N ARG A 127 8.76 2.79 -29.16
CA ARG A 127 9.23 3.20 -27.83
C ARG A 127 8.88 2.21 -26.72
N VAL A 128 8.46 0.98 -27.05
CA VAL A 128 8.14 -0.07 -26.06
C VAL A 128 9.20 -0.20 -24.98
N ARG A 129 10.49 -0.27 -25.37
CA ARG A 129 11.59 -0.42 -24.41
C ARG A 129 11.71 0.76 -23.46
N LEU A 130 11.45 1.98 -23.95
CA LEU A 130 11.48 3.19 -23.15
C LEU A 130 10.31 3.20 -22.15
N TRP A 131 9.10 2.84 -22.59
CA TRP A 131 7.93 2.76 -21.73
C TRP A 131 8.10 1.71 -20.64
N LEU A 132 8.58 0.52 -21.00
CA LEU A 132 8.88 -0.55 -20.05
C LEU A 132 9.97 -0.13 -19.05
N ALA A 133 11.06 0.45 -19.54
CA ALA A 133 12.15 0.93 -18.69
C ALA A 133 11.65 2.03 -17.73
N ALA A 134 10.85 2.98 -18.22
CA ALA A 134 10.27 4.03 -17.39
C ALA A 134 9.37 3.44 -16.29
N SER A 135 8.50 2.48 -16.62
CA SER A 135 7.66 1.80 -15.62
C SER A 135 8.48 1.07 -14.55
N VAL A 136 9.54 0.35 -14.95
CA VAL A 136 10.43 -0.35 -14.00
C VAL A 136 11.22 0.64 -13.15
N ILE A 137 11.75 1.71 -13.75
CA ILE A 137 12.49 2.76 -13.02
C ILE A 137 11.59 3.46 -12.00
N ILE A 138 10.35 3.81 -12.38
CA ILE A 138 9.38 4.42 -11.46
C ILE A 138 9.04 3.47 -10.33
N TRP A 139 8.83 2.18 -10.62
CA TRP A 139 8.56 1.17 -9.61
C TRP A 139 9.74 0.98 -8.64
N MET A 140 10.96 0.82 -9.15
CA MET A 140 12.16 0.68 -8.31
C MET A 140 12.45 1.96 -7.52
N GLY A 141 12.34 3.13 -8.17
CA GLY A 141 12.55 4.43 -7.54
C GLY A 141 11.58 4.68 -6.40
N SER A 142 10.28 4.43 -6.60
CA SER A 142 9.27 4.55 -5.54
C SER A 142 9.53 3.57 -4.39
N THR A 143 9.94 2.33 -4.69
CA THR A 143 10.32 1.34 -3.67
C THR A 143 11.50 1.84 -2.82
N TRP A 144 12.57 2.32 -3.46
CA TRP A 144 13.75 2.83 -2.76
C TRP A 144 13.46 4.08 -1.93
N VAL A 145 12.65 5.01 -2.44
CA VAL A 145 12.23 6.20 -1.69
C VAL A 145 11.49 5.80 -0.41
N MET A 146 10.59 4.82 -0.47
CA MET A 146 9.87 4.35 0.72
C MET A 146 10.79 3.64 1.71
N VAL A 147 11.73 2.81 1.23
CA VAL A 147 12.74 2.17 2.09
C VAL A 147 13.70 3.20 2.72
N ALA A 148 14.07 4.25 2.01
CA ALA A 148 14.89 5.33 2.57
C ALA A 148 14.13 6.14 3.63
N ALA A 149 12.86 6.48 3.35
CA ALA A 149 11.97 7.14 4.29
C ALA A 149 11.74 6.31 5.57
N ALA A 150 11.67 4.98 5.43
CA ALA A 150 11.68 4.04 6.55
C ALA A 150 12.87 4.23 7.49
N GLY A 151 14.07 4.18 6.91
CA GLY A 151 15.32 4.17 7.65
C GLY A 151 15.53 5.49 8.36
N ALA A 152 15.15 6.61 7.71
CA ALA A 152 15.21 7.94 8.31
C ALA A 152 14.24 8.12 9.49
N ALA A 153 13.08 7.46 9.49
CA ALA A 153 12.10 7.52 10.59
C ALA A 153 12.50 6.66 11.81
N GLY A 154 13.41 5.70 11.63
CA GLY A 154 13.83 4.72 12.64
C GLY A 154 14.26 5.29 14.00
N PRO A 155 15.21 6.24 14.10
CA PRO A 155 15.73 6.68 15.40
C PRO A 155 14.71 7.47 16.25
N ALA A 156 13.92 8.33 15.62
CA ALA A 156 13.00 9.23 16.33
C ALA A 156 11.68 8.53 16.73
N ALA A 157 11.16 7.63 15.88
CA ALA A 157 9.92 6.91 16.15
C ALA A 157 10.08 5.83 17.22
N HIS A 158 11.24 5.15 17.28
CA HIS A 158 11.53 4.14 18.31
C HIS A 158 11.69 4.79 19.69
N ALA A 159 12.36 5.94 19.76
CA ALA A 159 12.53 6.69 21.01
C ALA A 159 11.19 7.17 21.58
N HIS A 160 10.27 7.67 20.74
CA HIS A 160 8.96 8.14 21.20
C HIS A 160 8.03 6.99 21.64
N ALA A 161 8.01 5.87 20.89
CA ALA A 161 7.23 4.69 21.24
C ALA A 161 7.71 4.02 22.54
N GLN A 162 9.02 3.97 22.77
CA GLN A 162 9.59 3.50 24.03
C GLN A 162 9.24 4.44 25.20
N HIS A 163 9.30 5.76 24.99
CA HIS A 163 8.98 6.73 26.04
C HIS A 163 7.51 6.69 26.48
N VAL A 164 6.58 6.43 25.55
CA VAL A 164 5.14 6.27 25.84
C VAL A 164 4.88 4.94 26.56
N ALA A 165 5.43 3.83 26.07
CA ALA A 165 5.28 2.52 26.72
C ALA A 165 5.89 2.47 28.13
N GLN A 166 6.95 3.24 28.37
CA GLN A 166 7.63 3.31 29.66
C GLN A 166 6.97 4.32 30.62
N GLY A 167 6.27 5.33 30.09
CA GLY A 167 5.37 6.21 30.85
C GLY A 167 4.14 5.46 31.38
N ASP A 168 3.50 4.63 30.56
CA ASP A 168 2.36 3.81 30.96
C ASP A 168 2.74 2.68 31.93
N ALA A 169 3.95 2.12 31.81
CA ALA A 169 4.45 1.11 32.75
C ALA A 169 4.82 1.71 34.13
N GLY A 170 5.23 2.98 34.17
CA GLY A 170 5.58 3.71 35.39
C GLY A 170 4.39 4.13 36.25
N ASP A 171 3.18 4.17 35.68
CA ASP A 171 1.94 4.61 36.36
C ASP A 171 1.07 3.44 36.85
N THR A 172 1.65 2.23 36.98
CA THR A 172 0.95 1.07 37.56
C THR A 172 0.84 1.10 39.10
N GLY A 173 1.21 2.21 39.72
CA GLY A 173 1.06 2.46 41.16
C GLY A 173 -0.26 3.13 41.51
N ALA A 174 -1.35 2.35 41.63
CA ALA A 174 -2.63 2.66 42.28
C ALA A 174 -3.41 3.92 41.80
N PRO A 175 -4.74 3.81 41.56
CA PRO A 175 -5.56 4.94 41.10
C PRO A 175 -5.83 5.94 42.25
N ALA A 176 -4.91 6.88 42.48
CA ALA A 176 -5.08 7.98 43.44
C ALA A 176 -4.69 9.37 42.89
N GLY A 177 -4.38 9.48 41.59
CA GLY A 177 -3.88 10.74 40.98
C GLY A 177 -4.93 11.64 40.30
N TRP A 178 -6.14 11.13 40.00
CA TRP A 178 -7.14 11.91 39.25
C TRP A 178 -7.95 12.88 40.11
N LEU A 179 -7.94 12.70 41.45
CA LEU A 179 -8.64 13.61 42.38
C LEU A 179 -7.84 14.87 42.72
N THR A 180 -6.50 14.84 42.65
CA THR A 180 -5.65 16.01 42.96
C THR A 180 -5.45 16.94 41.76
N SER A 181 -5.61 16.46 40.53
CA SER A 181 -5.52 17.29 39.32
C SER A 181 -6.76 18.17 39.10
N ALA A 182 -7.93 17.76 39.61
CA ALA A 182 -9.14 18.58 39.55
C ALA A 182 -9.09 19.78 40.51
N MET A 183 -8.47 19.65 41.70
CA MET A 183 -8.35 20.76 42.66
C MET A 183 -7.26 21.79 42.31
N ARG A 184 -6.32 21.46 41.41
CA ARG A 184 -5.22 22.37 41.07
C ARG A 184 -5.58 23.40 39.98
N LEU A 185 -6.68 23.18 39.26
CA LEU A 185 -7.14 24.12 38.23
C LEU A 185 -7.91 25.32 38.82
N ASP A 186 -8.40 25.22 40.06
CA ASP A 186 -9.10 26.34 40.73
C ASP A 186 -8.12 27.40 41.30
N GLY A 187 -6.84 27.05 41.48
CA GLY A 187 -5.82 27.97 42.00
C GLY A 187 -5.09 28.82 40.96
N ALA A 188 -5.18 28.45 39.67
CA ALA A 188 -4.45 29.11 38.58
C ALA A 188 -5.28 30.16 37.82
N LEU A 189 -6.60 30.16 37.99
CA LEU A 189 -7.50 31.16 37.44
C LEU A 189 -8.05 31.99 38.60
N GLY A 190 -7.28 32.99 39.03
CA GLY A 190 -7.66 33.93 40.08
C GLY A 190 -8.92 34.73 39.73
N LEU A 191 -10.08 34.12 39.89
CA LEU A 191 -11.38 34.77 39.90
C LEU A 191 -11.88 34.80 41.34
N ASP A 192 -11.47 35.86 42.03
CA ASP A 192 -12.12 36.32 43.25
C ASP A 192 -13.54 36.77 42.89
N VAL A 193 -14.50 35.85 42.99
CA VAL A 193 -15.93 36.19 43.06
C VAL A 193 -16.32 36.17 44.53
N ARG A 194 -15.96 37.25 45.22
CA ARG A 194 -16.60 37.66 46.47
C ARG A 194 -17.63 38.73 46.15
N GLY A 195 -18.88 38.43 46.51
CA GLY A 195 -19.85 39.49 46.85
C GLY A 195 -19.46 40.18 48.14
#